data_AF-A0A800G6J0-F1
#
_entry.id   AF-A0A800G6J0-F1
#
_cell.length_a   1.000
_cell.length_b   1.000
_cell.length_c   1.000
_cell.angle_alpha   90.00
_cell.angle_beta   90.00
_cell.angle_gamma   90.00
#
_symmetry.space_group_name_H-M   'P 1'
#
loop_
_entity.id
_entity.type
_entity.pdbx_description
1 polymer ?
#
loop_
_entity_poly.entity_id
_entity_poly.type
_entity_poly.pdbx_seq_one_letter_code
_entity_poly.pdbx_strand_id
1 'polypeptide(L)'
;MLLSSERYMEGRQEVIVAAITSNTLRLLEGDHLMFDWEEAGFLFPSVTTGIVRTIKQNMIERKMGVVSTNDLVEIEFKLSQFLELNS
;
A
#
# COMPACT_ATOMS: atom_id res chain seq x y z
N MET A 1 -1.05 -3.54 0.25
CA MET A 1 0.20 -3.24 -0.48
C MET A 1 1.39 -3.47 0.45
N LEU A 2 2.45 -4.12 -0.03
CA LEU A 2 3.68 -4.28 0.76
C LEU A 2 4.43 -2.95 0.83
N LEU A 3 4.83 -2.53 2.04
CA LEU A 3 5.54 -1.28 2.30
C LEU A 3 6.97 -1.50 2.81
N SER A 4 7.22 -2.60 3.49
CA SER A 4 8.55 -2.90 4.03
C SER A 4 9.52 -3.34 2.93
N SER A 5 10.75 -2.83 2.98
CA SER A 5 11.84 -3.25 2.09
C SER A 5 12.27 -4.70 2.34
N GLU A 6 12.90 -5.32 1.34
CA GLU A 6 13.44 -6.69 1.47
C GLU A 6 14.39 -6.82 2.66
N ARG A 7 15.29 -5.84 2.86
CA ARG A 7 16.20 -5.79 4.01
C ARG A 7 15.47 -5.72 5.35
N TYR A 8 14.32 -5.04 5.43
CA TYR A 8 13.52 -5.03 6.65
C TYR A 8 12.92 -6.41 6.92
N MET A 9 12.45 -7.09 5.88
CA MET A 9 11.80 -8.40 5.97
C MET A 9 12.81 -9.53 6.25
N GLU A 10 14.08 -9.36 5.87
CA GLU A 10 15.14 -10.33 6.12
C GLU A 10 15.34 -10.57 7.63
N GLY A 11 15.21 -11.83 8.05
CA GLY A 11 15.33 -12.24 9.46
C GLY A 11 14.12 -11.90 10.34
N ARG A 12 13.03 -11.34 9.77
CA ARG A 12 11.76 -11.12 10.47
C ARG A 12 10.71 -12.11 10.02
N GLN A 13 9.72 -12.36 10.87
CA GLN A 13 8.50 -13.06 10.47
C GLN A 13 7.39 -12.08 10.09
N GLU A 14 7.65 -10.78 10.19
CA GLU A 14 6.70 -9.71 9.98
C GLU A 14 7.01 -8.92 8.71
N VAL A 15 5.98 -8.26 8.19
CA VAL A 15 6.04 -7.27 7.12
C VAL A 15 5.14 -6.09 7.44
N ILE A 16 5.40 -4.94 6.82
CA ILE A 16 4.54 -3.76 6.92
C ILE A 16 3.71 -3.66 5.64
N VAL A 17 2.39 -3.50 5.79
CA VAL A 17 1.45 -3.41 4.68
C VAL A 17 0.46 -2.25 4.87
N ALA A 18 0.02 -1.64 3.76
CA ALA A 18 -1.17 -0.80 3.73
C ALA A 18 -2.40 -1.61 3.28
N ALA A 19 -3.57 -1.35 3.87
CA ALA A 19 -4.82 -1.93 3.39
C ALA A 19 -5.27 -1.29 2.05
N ILE A 20 -6.00 -2.06 1.24
CA ILE A 20 -6.55 -1.62 -0.05
C ILE A 20 -8.07 -1.88 -0.03
N THR A 21 -8.85 -0.96 -0.58
CA THR A 21 -10.32 -1.06 -0.65
C THR A 21 -10.83 -0.62 -2.02
N SER A 22 -11.88 -1.26 -2.54
CA SER A 22 -12.59 -0.80 -3.74
C SER A 22 -13.68 0.23 -3.44
N ASN A 23 -13.82 0.65 -2.18
CA ASN A 23 -14.70 1.76 -1.82
C ASN A 23 -14.01 3.10 -2.14
N THR A 24 -14.19 3.57 -3.37
CA THR A 24 -13.61 4.82 -3.88
C THR A 24 -14.37 6.07 -3.46
N LEU A 25 -15.56 5.93 -2.85
CA LEU A 25 -16.43 7.06 -2.49
C LEU A 25 -15.96 7.79 -1.23
N ARG A 26 -15.15 7.15 -0.39
CA ARG A 26 -14.64 7.70 0.85
C ARG A 26 -13.12 7.74 0.80
N LEU A 27 -12.57 8.94 0.73
CA LEU A 27 -11.13 9.20 0.82
C LEU A 27 -10.85 9.92 2.14
N LEU A 28 -9.99 9.34 2.96
CA LEU A 28 -9.49 9.89 4.21
C LEU A 28 -8.05 10.37 4.04
N GLU A 29 -7.52 11.01 5.08
CA GLU A 29 -6.11 11.38 5.14
C GLU A 29 -5.21 10.14 4.97
N GLY A 30 -4.17 10.28 4.13
CA GLY A 30 -3.29 9.17 3.75
C GLY A 30 -3.82 8.25 2.66
N ASP A 31 -5.10 8.37 2.26
CA ASP A 31 -5.65 7.53 1.18
C ASP A 31 -5.20 8.01 -0.20
N HIS A 32 -4.91 7.06 -1.09
CA HIS A 32 -4.58 7.28 -2.50
C HIS A 32 -5.54 6.52 -3.41
N LEU A 33 -6.29 7.24 -4.24
CA LEU A 33 -7.08 6.66 -5.31
C LEU A 33 -6.14 6.23 -6.44
N MET A 34 -6.04 4.93 -6.67
CA MET A 34 -5.11 4.37 -7.66
C MET A 34 -5.58 4.71 -9.07
N PHE A 35 -4.71 5.36 -9.85
CA PHE A 35 -4.97 5.68 -11.25
C PHE A 35 -4.86 4.44 -12.13
N ASP A 36 -3.83 3.61 -11.89
CA ASP A 36 -3.45 2.47 -12.74
C ASP A 36 -3.80 1.13 -12.06
N TRP A 37 -4.98 1.07 -11.42
CA TRP A 37 -5.43 -0.10 -10.66
C TRP A 37 -5.54 -1.37 -11.51
N GLU A 38 -5.87 -1.24 -12.79
CA GLU A 38 -5.94 -2.36 -13.74
C GLU A 38 -4.56 -2.99 -13.95
N GLU A 39 -3.52 -2.17 -14.11
CA GLU A 39 -2.12 -2.63 -14.26
C GLU A 39 -1.62 -3.33 -13.00
N ALA A 40 -2.11 -2.89 -11.84
CA ALA A 40 -1.84 -3.53 -10.56
C ALA A 40 -2.62 -4.85 -10.34
N GLY A 41 -3.48 -5.24 -11.30
CA GLY A 41 -4.23 -6.50 -11.29
C GLY A 41 -5.52 -6.47 -10.46
N PHE A 42 -6.02 -5.27 -10.11
CA PHE A 42 -7.32 -5.15 -9.45
C PHE A 42 -8.45 -5.28 -10.47
N LEU A 43 -9.60 -5.81 -10.02
CA LEU A 43 -10.81 -5.96 -10.85
C LEU A 43 -11.67 -4.69 -10.90
N PHE A 44 -11.46 -3.78 -9.95
CA PHE A 44 -12.23 -2.56 -9.78
C PHE A 44 -11.31 -1.39 -9.39
N PRO A 45 -11.74 -0.14 -9.66
CA PRO A 45 -11.12 1.04 -9.08
C PRO A 45 -10.87 0.86 -7.58
N SER A 46 -9.65 1.15 -7.14
CA SER A 46 -9.19 0.81 -5.80
C SER A 46 -8.43 1.97 -5.16
N VAL A 47 -8.48 2.00 -3.83
CA VAL A 47 -7.81 2.98 -2.98
C VAL A 47 -6.81 2.25 -2.11
N THR A 48 -5.56 2.70 -2.12
CA THR A 48 -4.61 2.35 -1.05
C THR A 48 -4.91 3.25 0.14
N THR A 49 -5.22 2.65 1.29
CA THR A 49 -5.65 3.41 2.47
C THR A 49 -4.49 3.83 3.36
N GLY A 50 -4.68 4.86 4.18
CA GLY A 50 -3.75 5.22 5.27
C GLY A 50 -3.65 4.20 6.42
N ILE A 51 -4.39 3.08 6.35
CA ILE A 51 -4.36 2.02 7.37
C ILE A 51 -3.13 1.14 7.14
N VAL A 52 -2.06 1.44 7.89
CA VAL A 52 -0.80 0.68 7.91
C VAL A 52 -0.82 -0.34 9.05
N ARG A 53 -0.40 -1.57 8.76
CA ARG A 53 -0.34 -2.67 9.73
C ARG A 53 0.91 -3.51 9.56
N THR A 54 1.39 -4.03 10.67
CA THR A 54 2.35 -5.12 10.69
C THR A 54 1.60 -6.46 10.70
N ILE A 55 1.91 -7.35 9.77
CA ILE A 55 1.33 -8.71 9.70
C ILE A 55 2.45 -9.75 9.67
N LYS A 56 2.11 -11.02 9.93
CA LYS A 56 3.06 -12.12 9.73
C LYS A 56 3.20 -12.44 8.23
N GLN A 57 4.40 -12.81 7.78
CA GLN A 57 4.70 -13.20 6.40
C GLN A 57 3.83 -14.36 5.93
N ASN A 58 3.54 -15.33 6.82
CA ASN A 58 2.67 -16.46 6.52
C ASN A 58 1.18 -16.10 6.36
N MET A 59 0.79 -14.84 6.59
CA MET A 59 -0.55 -14.33 6.25
C MET A 59 -0.64 -13.86 4.79
N ILE A 60 0.47 -13.81 4.05
CA ILE A 60 0.47 -13.49 2.62
C ILE A 60 0.22 -14.77 1.84
N GLU A 61 -0.95 -14.87 1.23
CA GLU A 61 -1.32 -16.02 0.39
C GLU A 61 -0.57 -16.02 -0.95
N ARG A 62 -0.54 -14.86 -1.64
CA ARG A 62 0.10 -14.71 -2.95
C ARG A 62 0.34 -13.25 -3.32
N LYS A 63 1.20 -13.02 -4.30
CA LYS A 63 1.33 -11.73 -5.00
C LYS A 63 0.20 -11.58 -6.03
N MET A 64 -0.57 -10.49 -5.96
CA MET A 64 -1.64 -10.20 -6.93
C MET A 64 -1.16 -9.40 -8.14
N GLY A 65 -0.22 -8.48 -7.94
CA GLY A 65 0.30 -7.60 -8.98
C GLY A 65 1.36 -6.65 -8.44
N VAL A 66 1.67 -5.61 -9.18
CA VAL A 66 2.63 -4.55 -8.81
C VAL A 66 1.97 -3.20 -9.09
N VAL A 67 2.01 -2.30 -8.12
CA VAL A 67 1.49 -0.93 -8.30
C VAL A 67 2.35 -0.19 -9.33
N SER A 68 1.73 0.64 -10.17
CA SER A 68 2.47 1.45 -11.14
C SER A 68 3.41 2.43 -10.44
N THR A 69 4.44 2.90 -11.16
CA THR A 69 5.36 3.91 -10.62
C THR A 69 4.64 5.19 -10.22
N ASN A 70 3.63 5.61 -11.00
CA ASN A 70 2.88 6.84 -10.73
C ASN A 70 2.10 6.72 -9.42
N ASP A 71 1.37 5.62 -9.24
CA ASP A 71 0.62 5.37 -8.02
C ASP A 71 1.56 5.18 -6.82
N LEU A 72 2.72 4.53 -7.01
CA LEU A 72 3.69 4.33 -5.94
C LEU A 72 4.24 5.65 -5.42
N VAL A 73 4.63 6.59 -6.30
CA VAL A 73 5.13 7.91 -5.92
C VAL A 73 4.11 8.68 -5.08
N GLU A 74 2.84 8.68 -5.50
CA GLU A 74 1.76 9.35 -4.76
C GLU A 74 1.48 8.69 -3.40
N ILE A 75 1.52 7.35 -3.34
CA ILE A 75 1.35 6.62 -2.09
C ILE A 75 2.50 6.91 -1.12
N GLU A 76 3.75 6.91 -1.59
CA GLU A 76 4.92 7.22 -0.77
C GLU A 76 4.88 8.66 -0.26
N PHE A 77 4.50 9.61 -1.14
CA PHE A 77 4.31 11.01 -0.75
C PHE A 77 3.26 11.12 0.36
N LYS A 78 2.06 10.57 0.17
CA LYS A 78 1.00 10.63 1.19
C LYS A 78 1.39 9.93 2.50
N LEU A 79 2.05 8.77 2.41
CA LEU A 79 2.58 8.03 3.56
C LEU A 79 3.54 8.90 4.37
N SER A 80 4.49 9.56 3.70
CA SER A 80 5.44 10.44 4.36
C SER A 80 4.79 11.67 5.00
N GLN A 81 3.71 12.20 4.39
CA GLN A 81 2.96 13.32 4.94
C GLN A 81 2.20 12.93 6.21
N PHE A 82 1.37 11.88 6.19
CA PHE A 82 0.53 11.55 7.35
C PHE A 82 1.32 10.91 8.50
N LEU A 83 2.49 10.34 8.23
CA LEU A 83 3.43 9.87 9.24
C LEU A 83 4.43 10.95 9.69
N GLU A 84 4.32 12.17 9.17
CA GLU A 84 5.20 13.30 9.49
C GLU A 84 6.71 12.99 9.32
N LEU A 85 7.04 12.18 8.31
CA LEU A 85 8.43 11.76 8.05
C LEU A 85 9.25 12.81 7.31
N ASN A 86 8.60 13.84 6.77
CA ASN A 86 9.23 14.98 6.12
C ASN A 86 9.34 16.14 7.12
N SER A 87 10.33 16.06 8.01
CA SER A 87 10.77 17.21 8.84
C SER A 87 11.72 18.12 8.06
#